data_AF-A0A953TA51-F1
#
_entry.id   AF-A0A953TA51-F1
#
_cell.length_a   1.000
_cell.length_b   1.000
_cell.length_c   1.000
_cell.angle_alpha   90.00
_cell.angle_beta   90.00
_cell.angle_gamma   90.00
#
_symmetry.space_group_name_H-M   'P 1'
#
loop_
_entity.id
_entity.type
_entity.pdbx_description
1 polymer ?
#
loop_
_entity_poly.entity_id
_entity_poly.type
_entity_poly.pdbx_seq_one_letter_code
_entity_poly.pdbx_strand_id
1 'polypeptide(L)'
;MHRARRRQCKSWYNDTWRDRLLAAVSFLSEEKSTLDIPVASGESIIMECRPMAFESQVAFSVISKKAIEESRAYDEGLENDGEEEQDSSEPGQMTGPDGPEDET
;
A
#
# COMPACT_ATOMS: atom_id res chain seq x y z
N MET A 1 7.67 3.11 4.97
CA MET A 1 6.81 3.54 3.82
C MET A 1 6.00 2.39 3.21
N HIS A 2 6.56 1.19 3.01
CA HIS A 2 5.86 0.06 2.38
C HIS A 2 4.62 -0.47 3.14
N ARG A 3 4.68 -0.58 4.48
CA ARG A 3 3.55 -1.06 5.31
C ARG A 3 2.31 -0.17 5.20
N ALA A 4 2.48 1.15 5.29
CA ALA A 4 1.38 2.10 5.21
C ALA A 4 0.66 2.05 3.86
N ARG A 5 1.41 1.87 2.75
CA ARG A 5 0.81 1.77 1.41
C ARG A 5 -0.02 0.49 1.25
N ARG A 6 0.53 -0.66 1.67
CA ARG A 6 -0.18 -1.96 1.64
C ARG A 6 -1.48 -1.89 2.44
N ARG A 7 -1.42 -1.38 3.68
CA ARG A 7 -2.59 -1.27 4.55
C ARG A 7 -3.68 -0.38 3.97
N GLN A 8 -3.33 0.76 3.38
CA GLN A 8 -4.30 1.70 2.82
C GLN A 8 -4.97 1.20 1.54
N CYS A 9 -4.30 0.33 0.78
CA CYS A 9 -4.82 -0.25 -0.46
C CYS A 9 -5.50 -1.62 -0.26
N LYS A 10 -5.47 -2.20 0.96
CA LYS A 10 -5.98 -3.54 1.23
C LYS A 10 -7.52 -3.62 1.14
N SER A 11 -8.20 -2.60 1.61
CA SER A 11 -9.67 -2.48 1.53
C SER A 11 -10.12 -1.68 0.30
N TRP A 12 -9.56 -2.01 -0.86
CA TRP A 12 -9.86 -1.32 -2.13
C TRP A 12 -11.34 -1.40 -2.53
N TYR A 13 -12.08 -2.37 -2.02
CA TYR A 13 -13.49 -2.61 -2.31
C TYR A 13 -14.46 -1.76 -1.48
N ASN A 14 -13.99 -0.96 -0.51
CA ASN A 14 -14.86 -0.16 0.34
C ASN A 14 -15.16 1.24 -0.23
N ASP A 15 -16.25 1.86 0.25
CA ASP A 15 -16.66 3.19 -0.19
C ASP A 15 -15.59 4.26 0.07
N THR A 16 -14.87 4.16 1.19
CA THR A 16 -13.81 5.12 1.54
C THR A 16 -12.68 5.12 0.51
N TRP A 17 -12.31 3.97 -0.03
CA TRP A 17 -11.29 3.86 -1.07
C TRP A 17 -11.79 4.46 -2.38
N ARG A 18 -13.04 4.16 -2.77
CA ARG A 18 -13.69 4.78 -3.94
C ARG A 18 -13.67 6.30 -3.83
N ASP A 19 -14.07 6.85 -2.68
CA ASP A 19 -14.15 8.28 -2.48
C ASP A 19 -12.77 8.95 -2.56
N ARG A 20 -11.72 8.29 -2.03
CA ARG A 20 -10.32 8.76 -2.18
C ARG A 20 -9.85 8.74 -3.63
N LEU A 21 -10.19 7.69 -4.38
CA LEU A 21 -9.86 7.60 -5.80
C LEU A 21 -10.54 8.74 -6.58
N LEU A 22 -11.83 8.97 -6.35
CA LEU A 22 -12.60 10.04 -6.98
C LEU A 22 -12.02 11.42 -6.65
N ALA A 23 -11.66 11.66 -5.39
CA ALA A 23 -11.03 12.92 -4.98
C ALA A 23 -9.67 13.12 -5.68
N ALA A 24 -8.85 12.08 -5.78
CA ALA A 24 -7.56 12.16 -6.46
C ALA A 24 -7.72 12.45 -7.97
N VAL A 25 -8.66 11.77 -8.64
CA VAL A 25 -8.94 12.02 -10.06
C VAL A 25 -9.49 13.43 -10.27
N SER A 26 -10.41 13.89 -9.41
CA SER A 26 -10.94 15.26 -9.46
C SER A 26 -9.86 16.32 -9.28
N PHE A 27 -8.89 16.06 -8.40
CA PHE A 27 -7.75 16.94 -8.19
C PHE A 27 -6.84 16.97 -9.42
N LEU A 28 -6.52 15.80 -9.99
CA LEU A 28 -5.67 15.69 -11.18
C LEU A 28 -6.32 16.27 -12.44
N SER A 29 -7.65 16.18 -12.56
CA SER A 29 -8.37 16.69 -13.72
C SER A 29 -8.65 18.19 -13.65
N GLU A 30 -8.31 18.87 -12.55
CA GLU A 30 -8.68 20.28 -12.32
C GLU A 30 -10.19 20.48 -12.54
N GLU A 31 -11.01 19.55 -12.03
CA GLU A 31 -12.47 19.53 -12.19
C GLU A 31 -12.98 19.34 -13.63
N LYS A 32 -12.09 19.05 -14.60
CA LYS A 32 -12.48 18.68 -15.96
C LYS A 32 -13.10 17.27 -15.99
N SER A 33 -13.99 17.06 -16.94
CA SER A 33 -14.64 15.76 -17.16
C SER A 33 -13.71 14.73 -17.83
N THR A 34 -12.66 15.20 -18.51
CA THR A 34 -11.70 14.34 -19.19
C THR A 34 -10.26 14.74 -18.87
N LEU A 35 -9.37 13.75 -18.92
CA LEU A 35 -7.92 13.89 -18.85
C LEU A 35 -7.34 13.60 -20.23
N ASP A 36 -6.50 14.52 -20.71
CA ASP A 36 -5.69 14.33 -21.91
C ASP A 36 -4.29 13.89 -21.47
N ILE A 37 -3.91 12.67 -21.83
CA ILE A 37 -2.60 12.09 -21.53
C ILE A 37 -1.80 12.00 -22.84
N PRO A 38 -0.84 12.91 -23.09
CA PRO A 38 -0.03 12.87 -24.29
C PRO A 38 0.92 11.66 -24.25
N VAL A 39 0.89 10.83 -25.29
CA VAL A 39 1.70 9.61 -25.39
C VAL A 39 2.73 9.66 -26.51
N ALA A 40 2.51 10.49 -27.52
CA ALA A 40 3.47 10.79 -28.58
C ALA A 40 3.20 12.18 -29.18
N SER A 41 4.00 12.58 -30.16
CA SER A 41 3.79 13.85 -30.86
C SER A 41 2.45 13.82 -31.62
N GLY A 42 1.48 14.61 -31.16
CA GLY A 42 0.15 14.71 -31.75
C GLY A 42 -0.81 13.58 -31.37
N GLU A 43 -0.41 12.67 -30.48
CA GLU A 43 -1.25 11.56 -30.01
C GLU A 43 -1.50 11.67 -28.52
N SER A 44 -2.77 11.59 -28.13
CA SER A 44 -3.20 11.56 -26.74
C SER A 44 -4.20 10.47 -26.46
N ILE A 45 -4.15 9.97 -25.22
CA ILE A 45 -5.20 9.14 -24.64
C ILE A 45 -6.16 10.08 -23.91
N ILE A 46 -7.42 10.09 -24.34
CA ILE A 46 -8.49 10.82 -23.67
C ILE A 46 -9.19 9.84 -22.72
N MET A 47 -9.22 10.18 -21.44
CA MET A 47 -9.84 9.38 -20.39
C MET A 47 -10.96 10.16 -19.71
N GLU A 48 -12.12 9.54 -19.50
CA GLU A 48 -13.18 10.09 -18.66
C GLU A 48 -12.78 10.06 -17.18
N CYS A 49 -12.97 11.18 -16.48
CA CYS A 49 -12.62 11.33 -15.06
C CYS A 49 -13.60 10.62 -14.11
N ARG A 50 -14.73 10.14 -14.62
CA ARG A 50 -15.73 9.41 -13.84
C ARG A 50 -15.71 7.93 -14.18
N PRO A 51 -15.77 7.03 -13.18
CA PRO A 51 -15.91 5.60 -13.42
C PRO A 51 -17.17 5.30 -14.24
N MET A 52 -17.04 4.36 -15.18
CA MET A 52 -18.18 3.82 -15.90
C MET A 52 -18.95 2.85 -15.00
N ALA A 53 -20.27 3.04 -14.89
CA ALA A 53 -21.15 2.04 -14.32
C ALA A 53 -21.39 0.93 -15.35
N PHE A 54 -21.28 -0.32 -14.93
CA PHE A 54 -21.60 -1.47 -15.78
C PHE A 54 -22.37 -2.52 -14.98
N GLU A 55 -23.21 -3.27 -15.67
CA GLU A 55 -23.92 -4.42 -15.11
C GLU A 55 -23.13 -5.69 -15.37
N SER A 56 -22.90 -6.49 -14.31
CA SER A 56 -22.25 -7.79 -14.44
C SER A 56 -23.26 -8.85 -14.88
N GLN A 57 -22.84 -9.75 -15.78
CA GLN A 57 -23.65 -10.91 -16.19
C GLN A 57 -23.81 -11.96 -15.08
N VAL A 58 -22.99 -11.88 -14.04
CA VAL A 58 -23.01 -12.77 -12.88
C VAL A 58 -23.12 -11.96 -11.59
N ALA A 59 -23.91 -12.47 -10.64
CA ALA A 59 -24.08 -11.88 -9.33
C ALA A 59 -23.42 -12.76 -8.26
N PHE A 60 -23.00 -12.15 -7.16
CA PHE A 60 -22.52 -12.85 -5.96
C PHE A 60 -23.48 -12.59 -4.80
N SER A 61 -23.56 -13.53 -3.87
CA SER A 61 -24.28 -13.33 -2.61
C SER A 61 -23.46 -12.42 -1.69
N VAL A 62 -24.10 -11.37 -1.16
CA VAL A 62 -23.46 -10.51 -0.16
C VAL A 62 -23.11 -11.35 1.06
N ILE A 63 -21.82 -11.51 1.32
CA ILE A 63 -21.32 -12.21 2.50
C ILE A 63 -21.69 -11.36 3.73
N SER A 64 -22.10 -12.00 4.83
CA SER A 64 -22.52 -11.28 6.03
C SER A 64 -21.42 -10.31 6.52
N LYS A 65 -21.81 -9.18 7.15
CA LYS A 65 -20.86 -8.22 7.74
C LYS A 65 -19.85 -8.90 8.66
N LYS A 66 -20.30 -9.88 9.45
CA LYS A 66 -19.46 -10.68 10.33
C LYS A 66 -18.34 -11.41 9.56
N ALA A 67 -18.66 -12.04 8.43
CA ALA A 67 -17.66 -12.74 7.63
C ALA A 67 -16.65 -11.79 6.96
N ILE A 68 -17.08 -10.56 6.61
CA ILE A 68 -16.18 -9.50 6.12
C ILE A 68 -15.21 -9.07 7.23
N GLU A 69 -15.72 -8.89 8.46
CA GLU A 69 -14.90 -8.54 9.63
C GLU A 69 -13.92 -9.66 10.01
N GLU A 70 -14.36 -10.92 9.98
CA GLU A 70 -13.50 -12.09 10.21
C GLU A 70 -12.38 -12.20 9.16
N SER A 71 -12.71 -12.03 7.87
CA SER A 71 -11.72 -11.99 6.79
C SER A 71 -10.71 -10.86 7.00
N ARG A 72 -11.16 -9.68 7.43
CA ARG A 72 -10.28 -8.54 7.70
C ARG A 72 -9.35 -8.80 8.88
N ALA A 73 -9.87 -9.38 9.97
CA ALA A 73 -9.06 -9.71 11.14
C ALA A 73 -7.99 -10.77 10.81
N TYR A 74 -8.35 -11.77 9.99
CA TYR A 74 -7.40 -12.76 9.48
C TYR A 74 -6.28 -12.10 8.66
N ASP A 75 -6.65 -11.24 7.72
CA ASP A 75 -5.71 -10.49 6.88
C ASP A 75 -4.77 -9.58 7.69
N GLU A 76 -5.26 -8.98 8.78
CA GLU A 76 -4.46 -8.13 9.68
C GLU A 76 -3.48 -8.96 10.53
N GLY A 77 -3.87 -10.18 10.95
CA GLY A 77 -3.00 -11.11 11.68
C GLY A 77 -1.80 -11.60 10.87
N LEU A 78 -1.99 -11.88 9.58
CA LEU A 78 -0.91 -12.34 8.68
C LEU A 78 0.17 -11.28 8.41
N GLU A 79 -0.12 -10.00 8.59
CA GLU A 79 0.86 -8.92 8.40
C GLU A 79 1.79 -8.72 9.60
N ASN A 80 1.44 -9.25 10.77
CA ASN A 80 2.21 -9.06 12.00
C ASN A 80 3.31 -10.12 12.21
N ASP A 81 3.15 -11.31 11.62
CA ASP A 81 4.07 -12.46 11.77
C ASP A 81 5.29 -12.42 10.80
N GLY A 82 5.41 -11.39 9.96
CA GLY A 82 6.40 -11.35 8.87
C GLY A 82 7.66 -10.52 9.12
N GLU A 83 7.85 -9.91 10.29
CA GLU A 83 8.98 -8.99 10.56
C GLU A 83 9.64 -9.31 11.92
N GLU A 84 10.23 -10.50 12.07
CA GLU A 84 11.36 -10.68 12.98
C GLU A 84 12.62 -10.17 12.28
N GLU A 85 12.96 -8.90 12.47
CA GLU A 85 14.29 -8.39 12.09
C GLU A 85 15.35 -9.06 12.99
N GLN A 86 15.99 -10.12 12.49
CA GLN A 86 17.32 -10.51 12.97
C GLN A 86 18.34 -9.49 12.44
N ASP A 87 18.53 -8.39 13.16
CA ASP A 87 19.78 -7.63 13.10
C ASP A 87 20.63 -7.97 14.33
N SER A 88 21.21 -9.17 14.31
CA SER A 88 22.36 -9.48 15.16
C SER A 88 23.62 -8.98 14.45
N SER A 89 23.88 -7.68 14.54
CA SER A 89 25.22 -7.15 14.36
C SER A 89 25.70 -6.55 15.69
N GLU A 90 26.16 -7.43 16.59
CA GLU A 90 27.03 -7.02 17.70
C GLU A 90 28.29 -6.38 17.10
N PRO A 91 28.62 -5.12 17.43
CA PRO A 91 29.92 -4.58 17.06
C PRO A 91 30.96 -5.22 17.98
N GLY A 92 31.69 -6.20 17.46
CA GLY A 92 32.87 -6.76 18.11
C GLY A 92 33.86 -5.66 18.47
N GLN A 93 33.99 -5.36 19.76
CA GLN A 93 35.14 -4.64 20.27
C GLN A 93 36.35 -5.59 20.22
N MET A 94 37.11 -5.47 19.14
CA MET A 94 38.51 -5.90 19.10
C MET A 94 39.29 -5.06 20.12
N THR A 95 39.50 -5.58 21.33
CA THR A 95 40.60 -5.13 22.18
C THR A 95 41.88 -5.67 21.56
N GLY A 96 42.61 -4.81 20.84
CA GLY A 96 43.92 -5.15 20.28
C GLY A 96 44.92 -5.56 21.39
N PRO A 97 45.87 -6.44 21.06
CA PRO A 97 46.88 -6.92 22.00
C PRO A 97 48.07 -5.96 22.05
N ASP A 98 48.62 -5.72 23.23
CA ASP A 98 50.07 -5.91 23.50
C ASP A 98 50.42 -5.49 24.93
N GLY A 99 50.77 -6.49 25.74
CA GLY A 99 52.09 -6.61 26.38
C GLY A 99 52.50 -5.66 27.54
N PRO A 100 53.42 -6.10 28.42
CA PRO A 100 53.26 -5.93 29.86
C PRO A 100 54.43 -5.22 30.59
N GLU A 101 54.27 -5.06 31.91
CA GLU A 101 55.30 -4.78 32.96
C GLU A 101 55.81 -3.31 32.98
N ASP A 102 56.03 -2.61 34.09
CA ASP A 102 56.65 -3.03 35.36
C ASP A 102 56.43 -1.96 36.46
N GLU A 103 56.72 -2.35 37.70
CA GLU A 103 56.70 -1.60 38.96
C GLU A 103 57.54 -0.30 38.95
N THR A 104 57.06 0.76 39.62
CA THR A 104 57.75 1.50 40.71
C THR A 104 56.91 2.69 41.22
#